data_AF-A0A1A6HD71-F1
#
_entry.id   AF-A0A1A6HD71-F1
#
_cell.length_a   1.000
_cell.length_b   1.000
_cell.length_c   1.000
_cell.angle_alpha   90.00
_cell.angle_beta   90.00
_cell.angle_gamma   90.00
#
_symmetry.space_group_name_H-M   'P 1'
#
loop_
_entity.id
_entity.type
_entity.pdbx_description
1 polymer ?
#
loop_
_entity_poly.entity_id
_entity_poly.type
_entity_poly.pdbx_seq_one_letter_code
_entity_poly.pdbx_strand_id
1 'polypeptide(L)'
;MLHKSHSMNDSIALDAVKTVQFEENGRKEIDIKKYARVEEIIEDSCVLRGVMINKDVTHSGIRRFIKNPRILLLDFSLEYKKGKSQPDIEITREEDFTQIL
;
A
#
# COMPACT_ATOMS: atom_id res chain seq x y z
N MET A 1 -8.27 -34.51 12.81
CA MET A 1 -7.74 -33.39 11.99
C MET A 1 -8.80 -32.30 11.79
N LEU A 2 -10.00 -32.64 11.29
CA LEU A 2 -11.13 -31.71 11.07
C LEU A 2 -11.50 -30.79 12.25
N HIS A 3 -11.54 -31.30 13.48
CA HIS A 3 -11.87 -30.46 14.66
C HIS A 3 -10.84 -29.35 14.94
N LYS A 4 -9.57 -29.56 14.59
CA LYS A 4 -8.49 -28.60 14.85
C LYS A 4 -8.52 -27.45 13.84
N SER A 5 -8.85 -27.78 12.58
CA SER A 5 -9.04 -26.82 11.49
C SER A 5 -10.22 -25.88 11.75
N HIS A 6 -11.34 -26.40 12.27
CA HIS A 6 -12.49 -25.58 12.64
C HIS A 6 -12.14 -24.55 13.74
N SER A 7 -11.49 -24.98 14.83
CA SER A 7 -11.11 -24.05 15.91
C SER A 7 -10.16 -22.94 15.48
N MET A 8 -9.30 -23.21 14.49
CA MET A 8 -8.34 -22.24 13.97
C MET A 8 -9.05 -21.19 13.11
N ASN A 9 -9.97 -21.62 12.24
CA ASN A 9 -10.75 -20.73 11.40
C ASN A 9 -11.63 -19.78 12.22
N ASP A 10 -12.23 -20.28 13.31
CA ASP A 10 -13.04 -19.46 14.21
C ASP A 10 -12.20 -18.37 14.89
N SER A 11 -10.97 -18.69 15.28
CA SER A 11 -10.05 -17.73 15.89
C SER A 11 -9.62 -16.62 14.92
N ILE A 12 -9.32 -16.99 13.67
CA ILE A 12 -8.94 -16.05 12.60
C ILE A 12 -10.10 -15.13 12.27
N ALA A 13 -11.32 -15.68 12.15
CA ALA A 13 -12.52 -14.91 11.87
C ALA A 13 -12.79 -13.88 12.98
N LEU A 14 -12.70 -14.30 14.25
CA LEU A 14 -12.92 -13.41 15.39
C LEU A 14 -11.88 -12.28 15.45
N ASP A 15 -10.62 -12.60 15.18
CA ASP A 15 -9.54 -11.61 15.19
C ASP A 15 -9.64 -10.63 14.01
N ALA A 16 -10.05 -11.08 12.84
CA ALA A 16 -10.29 -10.22 11.68
C ALA A 16 -11.41 -9.20 11.96
N VAL A 17 -12.54 -9.66 12.50
CA VAL A 17 -13.67 -8.78 12.85
C VAL A 17 -13.28 -7.74 13.90
N LYS A 18 -12.54 -8.14 14.93
CA LYS A 18 -12.04 -7.21 15.96
C LYS A 18 -11.05 -6.19 15.41
N THR A 19 -10.26 -6.57 14.40
CA THR A 19 -9.24 -5.69 13.81
C THR A 19 -9.87 -4.54 12.99
N VAL A 20 -11.00 -4.80 12.35
CA VAL A 20 -11.72 -3.80 11.52
C VAL A 20 -12.85 -3.07 12.26
N GLN A 21 -13.04 -3.38 13.55
CA GLN A 21 -14.02 -2.71 14.38
C GLN A 21 -13.49 -1.34 14.81
N PHE A 22 -14.30 -0.30 14.62
CA PHE A 22 -14.03 1.04 15.14
C PHE A 22 -15.23 1.53 15.97
N GLU A 23 -14.96 2.48 16.87
CA GLU A 23 -16.00 3.09 17.69
C GLU A 23 -16.22 4.52 17.20
N GLU A 24 -17.44 4.80 16.77
CA GLU A 24 -17.87 6.12 16.33
C GLU A 24 -19.10 6.53 17.15
N ASN A 25 -18.99 7.66 17.86
CA ASN A 25 -20.07 8.19 18.71
C ASN A 25 -20.64 7.18 19.74
N GLY A 26 -19.79 6.32 20.31
CA GLY A 26 -20.21 5.30 21.29
C GLY A 26 -20.88 4.07 20.68
N ARG A 27 -20.96 3.97 19.35
CA ARG A 27 -21.41 2.78 18.63
C ARG A 27 -20.23 2.07 17.99
N LYS A 28 -20.23 0.74 18.09
CA LYS A 28 -19.27 -0.12 17.42
C LYS A 28 -19.73 -0.35 16.00
N GLU A 29 -18.96 0.13 15.04
CA GLU A 29 -19.19 -0.13 13.62
C GLU A 29 -18.16 -1.11 13.08
N ILE A 30 -18.60 -1.94 12.14
CA ILE A 30 -17.78 -2.99 11.53
C ILE A 30 -18.07 -2.96 10.03
N ASP A 31 -17.09 -2.50 9.24
CA ASP A 31 -17.16 -2.53 7.77
C ASP A 31 -16.15 -3.53 7.21
N ILE A 32 -16.61 -4.77 7.08
CA ILE A 32 -15.80 -5.88 6.56
C ILE A 32 -15.45 -5.66 5.08
N LYS A 33 -16.37 -5.06 4.30
CA LYS A 33 -16.18 -4.92 2.85
C LYS A 33 -15.09 -3.93 2.48
N LYS A 34 -14.93 -2.86 3.27
CA LYS A 34 -13.90 -1.84 3.02
C LYS A 34 -12.57 -2.16 3.66
N TYR A 35 -12.58 -2.72 4.88
CA TYR A 35 -11.38 -2.81 5.70
C TYR A 35 -10.80 -4.22 5.84
N ALA A 36 -11.54 -5.27 5.44
CA ALA A 36 -11.02 -6.64 5.43
C ALA A 36 -10.77 -7.12 3.99
N ARG A 37 -9.58 -7.65 3.74
CA ARG A 37 -9.20 -8.29 2.49
C ARG A 37 -8.70 -9.70 2.78
N VAL A 38 -9.22 -10.67 2.04
CA VAL A 38 -8.85 -12.09 2.14
C VAL A 38 -8.15 -12.46 0.84
N GLU A 39 -6.93 -13.01 0.95
CA GLU A 39 -6.18 -13.52 -0.21
C GLU A 39 -6.44 -15.03 -0.33
N GLU A 40 -5.86 -15.84 0.55
CA GLU A 40 -6.05 -17.30 0.58
C GLU A 40 -6.17 -17.82 2.02
N ILE A 41 -6.98 -18.87 2.20
CA ILE A 41 -7.16 -19.57 3.47
C ILE A 41 -6.52 -20.95 3.36
N ILE A 42 -5.39 -21.12 4.04
CA ILE A 42 -4.60 -22.34 4.15
C ILE A 42 -4.27 -22.61 5.63
N GLU A 43 -3.58 -23.72 5.92
CA GLU A 43 -3.25 -24.09 7.31
C GLU A 43 -2.36 -23.05 8.02
N ASP A 44 -1.52 -22.31 7.29
CA ASP A 44 -0.63 -21.27 7.84
C ASP A 44 -1.22 -19.86 7.74
N SER A 45 -2.53 -19.72 7.50
CA SER A 45 -3.19 -18.41 7.42
C SER A 45 -3.19 -17.68 8.76
N CYS A 46 -2.96 -16.37 8.71
CA CYS A 46 -2.98 -15.49 9.88
C CYS A 46 -3.66 -14.15 9.57
N VAL A 47 -4.16 -13.48 10.60
CA VAL A 47 -4.70 -12.11 10.48
C VAL A 47 -3.55 -11.10 10.53
N LEU A 48 -3.34 -10.37 9.42
CA LEU A 48 -2.40 -9.25 9.39
C LEU A 48 -3.08 -7.98 9.92
N ARG A 49 -2.59 -7.45 11.04
CA ARG A 49 -3.06 -6.16 11.61
C ARG A 49 -2.41 -4.98 10.91
N GLY A 50 -2.88 -4.70 9.70
CA GLY A 50 -2.36 -3.63 8.85
C GLY A 50 -2.77 -3.84 7.41
N VAL A 51 -2.04 -3.21 6.49
CA VAL A 51 -2.30 -3.33 5.05
C VAL A 51 -1.13 -4.05 4.39
N MET A 52 -1.43 -5.09 3.63
CA MET A 52 -0.47 -5.70 2.71
C MET A 52 -0.58 -5.00 1.36
N ILE A 53 0.56 -4.50 0.87
CA ILE A 53 0.65 -3.90 -0.45
C ILE A 53 1.58 -4.78 -1.27
N ASN A 54 1.05 -5.37 -2.35
CA ASN A 54 1.85 -6.13 -3.30
C ASN A 54 2.62 -5.17 -4.22
N LYS A 55 3.68 -4.55 -3.68
CA LYS A 55 4.62 -3.69 -4.41
C LYS A 55 6.04 -3.97 -3.96
N ASP A 56 6.99 -3.80 -4.88
CA ASP A 56 8.42 -3.93 -4.62
C ASP A 56 9.09 -2.54 -4.48
N VAL A 57 10.28 -2.53 -3.90
CA VAL A 57 11.12 -1.33 -3.80
C VAL A 57 11.61 -0.92 -5.18
N THR A 58 11.59 0.39 -5.47
CA THR A 58 11.89 0.90 -6.82
C THR A 58 13.38 0.92 -7.16
N HIS A 59 14.25 0.96 -6.15
CA HIS A 59 15.69 1.09 -6.33
C HIS A 59 16.44 0.21 -5.33
N SER A 60 17.56 -0.39 -5.75
CA SER A 60 18.35 -1.34 -4.92
C SER A 60 18.92 -0.71 -3.64
N GLY A 61 19.13 0.61 -3.64
CA GLY A 61 19.55 1.38 -2.48
C GLY A 61 18.46 1.64 -1.43
N ILE A 62 17.19 1.30 -1.72
CA ILE A 62 16.09 1.45 -0.76
C ILE A 62 16.13 0.29 0.23
N ARG A 63 15.95 0.62 1.52
CA ARG A 63 15.93 -0.39 2.58
C ARG A 63 14.71 -1.31 2.42
N ARG A 64 14.95 -2.62 2.39
CA ARG A 64 13.88 -3.64 2.35
C ARG A 64 13.09 -3.76 3.66
N PHE A 65 13.65 -3.29 4.77
CA PHE A 65 13.00 -3.32 6.08
C PHE A 65 13.20 -2.00 6.82
N ILE A 66 12.09 -1.42 7.28
CA ILE A 66 12.07 -0.17 8.04
C ILE A 66 11.22 -0.41 9.28
N LYS A 67 11.84 -0.40 10.47
CA LYS A 67 11.12 -0.44 11.74
C LYS A 67 10.45 0.91 11.99
N ASN A 68 9.16 0.92 12.33
CA ASN A 68 8.35 2.13 12.56
C ASN A 68 8.41 3.13 11.38
N PRO A 69 7.97 2.73 10.17
CA PRO A 69 8.03 3.59 9.00
C PRO A 69 7.13 4.82 9.15
N ARG A 70 7.58 5.97 8.64
CA ARG A 70 6.74 7.15 8.46
C ARG A 70 6.12 7.08 7.07
N ILE A 71 4.79 7.01 7.00
CA ILE A 71 4.05 6.80 5.74
C ILE A 71 3.53 8.16 5.24
N LEU A 72 3.77 8.46 3.97
CA LEU A 72 3.24 9.63 3.27
C LEU A 72 2.33 9.15 2.14
N LEU A 73 1.11 9.68 2.06
CA LEU A 73 0.17 9.43 0.98
C LEU A 73 0.16 10.65 0.06
N LEU A 74 0.49 10.46 -1.22
CA LEU A 74 0.51 11.50 -2.25
C LEU A 74 -0.52 11.15 -3.32
N ASP A 75 -1.30 12.14 -3.76
CA ASP A 75 -2.29 12.04 -4.83
C ASP A 75 -1.73 12.45 -6.21
N PHE A 76 -0.51 12.97 -6.27
CA PHE A 76 0.15 13.41 -7.50
C PHE A 76 1.44 12.63 -7.81
N SER A 77 1.80 12.58 -9.11
CA SER A 77 3.06 11.99 -9.59
C SER A 77 4.26 12.92 -9.32
N LEU A 78 5.40 12.32 -8.96
CA LEU A 78 6.69 13.00 -8.72
C LEU A 78 7.52 13.20 -9.99
N GLU A 79 6.99 12.84 -11.16
CA GLU A 79 7.67 13.05 -12.44
C GLU A 79 7.78 14.54 -12.77
N TYR A 80 8.91 14.91 -13.41
CA TYR A 80 9.08 16.25 -13.96
C TYR A 80 8.01 16.51 -15.03
N LYS A 81 7.06 17.39 -14.73
CA LYS A 81 6.07 17.85 -15.71
C LYS A 81 6.68 19.01 -16.50
N LYS A 82 7.17 18.75 -17.70
CA LYS A 82 7.48 19.81 -18.67
C LYS A 82 6.19 20.61 -18.91
N GLY A 83 6.25 21.93 -18.77
CA GLY A 83 5.08 22.80 -18.85
C GLY A 83 4.25 22.54 -20.11
N LYS A 84 2.92 22.59 -20.00
CA LYS A 84 2.00 22.36 -21.13
C LYS A 84 2.24 23.30 -22.31
N SER A 85 2.83 24.47 -22.06
CA SER A 85 3.46 25.29 -23.08
C SER A 85 4.84 24.69 -23.40
N GLN A 86 4.93 23.90 -24.45
CA GLN A 86 6.21 23.68 -25.11
C GLN A 86 6.65 25.05 -25.67
N PRO A 87 7.70 25.70 -25.16
CA PRO A 87 8.41 26.61 -26.03
C PRO A 87 8.96 25.76 -27.19
N ASP A 88 8.77 26.21 -28.43
CA ASP A 88 9.49 25.65 -29.57
C ASP A 88 10.98 25.87 -29.30
N ILE A 89 11.70 24.80 -28.96
CA ILE A 89 13.14 24.86 -28.72
C ILE A 89 13.81 24.70 -30.08
N GLU A 90 14.16 25.81 -30.72
CA GLU A 90 15.02 25.81 -31.90
C GLU A 90 16.48 25.62 -31.46
N ILE A 91 17.01 24.42 -31.65
CA ILE A 91 18.42 24.14 -31.40
C ILE A 91 19.22 24.73 -32.55
N THR A 92 19.92 25.85 -32.29
CA THR A 92 20.76 26.52 -33.29
C THR A 92 22.25 26.32 -33.03
N ARG A 93 22.66 25.94 -31.82
CA ARG A 93 24.06 25.72 -31.45
C ARG A 93 24.25 24.39 -30.73
N GLU A 94 25.41 23.76 -30.90
CA GLU A 94 25.77 22.51 -30.20
C GLU A 94 25.78 22.67 -28.67
N GLU A 95 26.01 23.89 -28.18
CA GLU A 95 26.00 24.25 -26.75
C GLU A 95 24.61 24.07 -26.10
N ASP A 96 23.52 24.20 -26.88
CA ASP A 96 22.14 24.13 -26.40
C ASP A 96 21.72 22.70 -26.02
N PHE A 97 22.37 21.68 -26.58
CA PHE A 97 22.10 20.27 -26.25
C PHE A 97 22.36 19.95 -24.78
N THR A 98 23.34 20.61 -24.17
CA THR A 98 23.74 20.35 -22.77
C THR A 98 22.74 20.93 -21.77
N GLN A 99 21.95 21.93 -22.18
CA GLN A 99 20.94 22.58 -21.32
C GLN A 99 19.58 21.88 -21.35
N ILE A 100 19.37 20.97 -22.31
CA ILE A 100 18.10 20.25 -22.51
C ILE A 100 18.10 18.89 -21.78
N LEU A 101 19.28 18.38 -21.39
CA LEU A 101 19.48 17.11 -20.68
C LEU A 101 19.30 17.24 -19.17
#